data_AF-A0A943XRX0-F1
#
_entry.id   AF-A0A943XRX0-F1
#
_cell.length_a   1.000
_cell.length_b   1.000
_cell.length_c   1.000
_cell.angle_alpha   90.00
_cell.angle_beta   90.00
_cell.angle_gamma   90.00
#
_symmetry.space_group_name_H-M   'P 1'
#
loop_
_entity.id
_entity.type
_entity.pdbx_description
1 polymer ?
#
loop_
_entity_poly.entity_id
_entity_poly.type
_entity_poly.pdbx_seq_one_letter_code
_entity_poly.pdbx_strand_id
1 'polypeptide(L)'
;MEKLDSAQMKAAVLAEALPYIQNFKGSVILIKLGGSVMEVEANLDSIACDIAFLNAVGIKVVLVHGGGKAISRAIRESGHEPSFVDGQRVTDAPTMEIVRRTLNNSVNPDIVRRLCQFGANAKPLHGNWIFLARKIENPDRGYVGEVVEVSTRSVCEMLDAGIIPVVTPLGTGVEDAHLYNVNADLAAAALAKALKVRKFVLVSDVPGLMKDPSDAATLISTLNLGEIEGLKRDGVISGGMLPKIASCADAIREGVRKVHLVDGRMAHSLLLEIFTRQGVGTEITE
;
A
#
# COMPACT_ATOMS: atom_id res chain seq x y z
N MET A 1 27.31 -32.84 5.15
CA MET A 1 27.93 -31.57 5.56
C MET A 1 27.15 -30.39 5.02
N GLU A 2 27.08 -30.17 3.70
CA GLU A 2 26.38 -29.01 3.10
C GLU A 2 24.93 -28.75 3.57
N LYS A 3 24.11 -29.80 3.77
CA LYS A 3 22.73 -29.63 4.28
C LYS A 3 22.69 -29.19 5.75
N LEU A 4 23.65 -29.62 6.56
CA LEU A 4 23.72 -29.26 7.97
C LEU A 4 24.23 -27.82 8.11
N ASP A 5 25.25 -27.45 7.32
CA ASP A 5 25.77 -26.08 7.27
C ASP A 5 24.70 -25.09 6.79
N SER A 6 23.89 -25.48 5.79
CA SER A 6 22.74 -24.69 5.34
C SER A 6 21.65 -24.53 6.41
N ALA A 7 21.34 -25.60 7.17
CA ALA A 7 20.36 -25.53 8.25
C ALA A 7 20.83 -24.66 9.42
N GLN A 8 22.11 -24.76 9.79
CA GLN A 8 22.73 -23.90 10.80
C GLN A 8 22.72 -22.43 10.39
N MET A 9 23.04 -22.13 9.13
CA MET A 9 22.98 -20.77 8.60
C MET A 9 21.56 -20.20 8.66
N LYS A 10 20.54 -20.99 8.29
CA LYS A 10 19.12 -20.56 8.39
C LYS A 10 18.72 -20.28 9.84
N ALA A 11 19.14 -21.13 10.78
CA ALA A 11 18.86 -20.92 12.20
C ALA A 11 19.53 -19.66 12.74
N ALA A 12 20.78 -19.39 12.35
CA ALA A 12 21.50 -18.18 12.72
C ALA A 12 20.80 -16.91 12.22
N VAL A 13 20.37 -16.88 10.95
CA VAL A 13 19.63 -15.76 10.37
C VAL A 13 18.32 -15.48 11.11
N LEU A 14 17.57 -16.53 11.49
CA LEU A 14 16.35 -16.37 12.28
C LEU A 14 16.63 -15.83 13.69
N ALA A 15 17.72 -16.26 14.32
CA ALA A 15 18.13 -15.77 15.63
C ALA A 15 18.56 -14.29 15.58
N GLU A 16 19.26 -13.88 14.52
CA GLU A 16 19.65 -12.49 14.28
C GLU A 16 18.45 -11.56 14.02
N ALA A 17 17.38 -12.09 13.41
CA ALA A 17 16.14 -11.35 13.18
C ALA A 17 15.26 -11.20 14.44
N LEU A 18 15.45 -12.03 15.47
CA LEU A 18 14.60 -12.09 16.66
C LEU A 18 14.44 -10.73 17.39
N PRO A 19 15.51 -9.93 17.63
CA PRO A 19 15.35 -8.63 18.27
C PRO A 19 14.46 -7.68 17.47
N TYR A 20 14.55 -7.71 16.14
CA TYR A 20 13.70 -6.89 15.29
C TYR A 20 12.24 -7.35 15.36
N ILE A 21 12.00 -8.67 15.30
CA ILE A 21 10.66 -9.25 15.46
C ILE A 21 10.03 -8.81 16.79
N GLN A 22 10.77 -8.94 17.90
CA GLN A 22 10.29 -8.56 19.23
C GLN A 22 9.96 -7.06 19.32
N ASN A 23 10.76 -6.21 18.69
CA ASN A 23 10.54 -4.76 18.67
C ASN A 23 9.28 -4.35 17.88
N PHE A 24 8.90 -5.10 16.83
CA PHE A 24 7.72 -4.81 16.02
C PHE A 24 6.47 -5.60 16.43
N LYS A 25 6.59 -6.59 17.32
CA LYS A 25 5.44 -7.38 17.78
C LYS A 25 4.33 -6.47 18.32
N GLY A 26 3.10 -6.71 17.87
CA GLY A 26 1.92 -5.91 18.22
C GLY A 26 1.83 -4.54 17.53
N SER A 27 2.86 -4.10 16.81
CA SER A 27 2.80 -2.87 16.02
C SER A 27 1.91 -3.06 14.79
N VAL A 28 1.22 -1.98 14.40
CA VAL A 28 0.46 -1.93 13.16
C VAL A 28 1.35 -1.47 12.01
N ILE A 29 1.41 -2.26 10.94
CA ILE A 29 2.03 -1.90 9.67
C ILE A 29 0.95 -1.87 8.60
N LEU A 30 0.81 -0.73 7.92
CA LEU A 30 -0.07 -0.61 6.76
C LEU A 30 0.75 -0.73 5.49
N ILE A 31 0.33 -1.63 4.61
CA ILE A 31 0.97 -1.86 3.31
C ILE A 31 -0.02 -1.44 2.24
N LYS A 32 0.40 -0.57 1.34
CA LYS A 32 -0.32 -0.29 0.10
C LYS A 32 0.32 -1.09 -1.01
N LEU A 33 -0.47 -1.96 -1.65
CA LEU A 33 -0.05 -2.75 -2.79
C LEU A 33 -0.37 -2.05 -4.12
N GLY A 34 0.68 -1.70 -4.86
CA GLY A 34 0.59 -1.10 -6.19
C GLY A 34 0.06 -2.06 -7.25
N GLY A 35 -0.78 -1.55 -8.15
CA GLY A 35 -1.38 -2.38 -9.20
C GLY A 35 -0.41 -2.92 -10.24
N SER A 36 0.77 -2.31 -10.41
CA SER A 36 1.84 -2.82 -11.27
C SER A 36 2.42 -4.14 -10.75
N VAL A 37 2.56 -4.29 -9.44
CA VAL A 37 3.09 -5.49 -8.77
C VAL A 37 2.11 -6.66 -8.87
N MET A 38 0.81 -6.38 -8.87
CA MET A 38 -0.26 -7.40 -8.93
C MET A 38 -0.38 -8.10 -10.29
N GLU A 39 0.22 -7.58 -11.36
CA GLU A 39 0.15 -8.22 -12.70
C GLU A 39 1.10 -9.40 -12.85
N VAL A 40 2.12 -9.52 -11.99
CA VAL A 40 3.10 -10.59 -12.04
C VAL A 40 2.89 -11.50 -10.84
N GLU A 41 2.40 -12.71 -11.08
CA GLU A 41 2.02 -13.65 -10.01
C GLU A 41 3.17 -13.92 -9.04
N ALA A 42 4.39 -14.11 -9.55
CA ALA A 42 5.57 -14.37 -8.72
C ALA A 42 5.87 -13.23 -7.74
N ASN A 43 5.65 -11.97 -8.16
CA ASN A 43 5.84 -10.81 -7.29
C ASN A 43 4.76 -10.78 -6.20
N LEU A 44 3.51 -11.02 -6.57
CA LEU A 44 2.39 -11.06 -5.64
C LEU A 44 2.53 -12.20 -4.63
N ASP A 45 2.99 -13.37 -5.06
CA ASP A 45 3.22 -14.53 -4.19
C ASP A 45 4.37 -14.28 -3.21
N SER A 46 5.45 -13.63 -3.66
CA SER A 46 6.54 -13.23 -2.77
C SER A 46 6.07 -12.24 -1.69
N ILE A 47 5.31 -11.21 -2.09
CA ILE A 47 4.73 -10.24 -1.15
C ILE A 47 3.72 -10.90 -0.21
N ALA A 48 2.90 -11.83 -0.70
CA ALA A 48 1.94 -12.56 0.13
C ALA A 48 2.65 -13.42 1.18
N CYS A 49 3.75 -14.09 0.80
CA CYS A 49 4.61 -14.84 1.72
C CYS A 49 5.20 -13.92 2.81
N ASP A 50 5.71 -12.74 2.43
CA ASP A 50 6.24 -11.76 3.39
C ASP A 50 5.16 -11.27 4.38
N ILE A 51 3.97 -10.96 3.87
CA ILE A 51 2.84 -10.53 4.71
C ILE A 51 2.41 -11.65 5.66
N ALA A 52 2.39 -12.89 5.20
CA ALA A 52 2.10 -14.06 6.04
C ALA A 52 3.15 -14.22 7.14
N PHE A 53 4.43 -14.04 6.82
CA PHE A 53 5.50 -14.06 7.81
C PHE A 53 5.31 -12.96 8.87
N LEU A 54 5.06 -11.71 8.46
CA LEU A 54 4.81 -10.58 9.37
C LEU A 54 3.65 -10.90 10.34
N ASN A 55 2.55 -11.43 9.81
CA ASN A 55 1.40 -11.82 10.63
C ASN A 55 1.73 -12.97 11.59
N ALA A 56 2.45 -14.00 11.13
CA ALA A 56 2.86 -15.14 11.94
C ALA A 56 3.77 -14.75 13.13
N VAL A 57 4.62 -13.74 12.96
CA VAL A 57 5.50 -13.24 14.04
C VAL A 57 4.82 -12.22 14.96
N GLY A 58 3.52 -11.97 14.78
CA GLY A 58 2.69 -11.14 15.66
C GLY A 58 2.68 -9.65 15.30
N ILE A 59 3.06 -9.28 14.08
CA ILE A 59 2.87 -7.92 13.55
C ILE A 59 1.45 -7.81 13.00
N LYS A 60 0.75 -6.72 13.35
CA LYS A 60 -0.60 -6.43 12.88
C LYS A 60 -0.51 -5.78 11.51
N VAL A 61 -0.88 -6.51 10.45
CA VAL A 61 -0.79 -6.01 9.07
C VAL A 61 -2.15 -5.55 8.57
N VAL A 62 -2.22 -4.36 7.97
CA VAL A 62 -3.36 -3.87 7.18
C VAL A 62 -2.91 -3.77 5.72
N LEU A 63 -3.66 -4.33 4.79
CA LEU A 63 -3.33 -4.25 3.36
C LEU A 63 -4.37 -3.38 2.64
N VAL A 64 -3.94 -2.34 1.94
CA VAL A 64 -4.78 -1.56 1.01
C VAL A 64 -4.29 -1.84 -0.40
N HIS A 65 -5.16 -2.13 -1.36
CA HIS A 65 -4.73 -2.45 -2.72
C HIS A 65 -5.32 -1.50 -3.76
N GLY A 66 -4.61 -1.35 -4.88
CA GLY A 66 -5.16 -0.72 -6.07
C GLY A 66 -5.93 -1.71 -6.96
N GLY A 67 -6.21 -1.30 -8.19
CA GLY A 67 -6.78 -2.19 -9.21
C GLY A 67 -6.82 -1.56 -10.59
N GLY A 68 -6.00 -0.53 -10.84
CA GLY A 68 -6.13 0.34 -12.02
C GLY A 68 -6.11 -0.42 -13.35
N LYS A 69 -5.18 -1.37 -13.52
CA LYS A 69 -5.08 -2.18 -14.75
C LYS A 69 -6.28 -3.13 -14.92
N ALA A 70 -6.67 -3.83 -13.85
CA ALA A 70 -7.85 -4.69 -13.85
C ALA A 70 -9.14 -3.91 -14.18
N ILE A 71 -9.32 -2.73 -13.59
CA ILE A 71 -10.47 -1.85 -13.88
C ILE A 71 -10.44 -1.39 -15.34
N SER A 72 -9.28 -0.93 -15.83
CA SER A 72 -9.16 -0.50 -17.24
C SER A 72 -9.47 -1.64 -18.22
N ARG A 73 -9.12 -2.88 -17.87
CA ARG A 73 -9.44 -4.08 -18.66
C ARG A 73 -10.95 -4.33 -18.68
N ALA A 74 -11.59 -4.35 -17.51
CA ALA A 74 -13.03 -4.55 -17.38
C ALA A 74 -13.85 -3.45 -18.10
N ILE A 75 -13.38 -2.20 -18.10
CA ILE A 75 -14.00 -1.10 -18.86
C ILE A 75 -13.93 -1.38 -20.37
N ARG A 76 -12.78 -1.80 -20.90
CA ARG A 76 -12.65 -2.17 -22.33
C ARG A 76 -13.50 -3.37 -22.70
N GLU A 77 -13.58 -4.38 -21.83
CA GLU A 77 -14.45 -5.55 -22.03
C GLU A 77 -15.94 -5.18 -22.06
N SER A 78 -16.33 -4.07 -21.42
CA SER A 78 -17.70 -3.52 -21.51
C SER A 78 -17.96 -2.67 -22.76
N GLY A 79 -16.96 -2.51 -23.63
CA GLY A 79 -17.07 -1.71 -24.87
C GLY A 79 -16.81 -0.21 -24.70
N HIS A 80 -16.28 0.21 -23.55
CA HIS A 80 -15.94 1.60 -23.25
C HIS A 80 -14.41 1.79 -23.14
N GLU A 81 -13.91 3.01 -23.33
CA GLU A 81 -12.47 3.31 -23.11
C GLU A 81 -12.25 4.03 -21.78
N PRO A 82 -11.25 3.62 -20.97
CA PRO A 82 -10.95 4.30 -19.72
C PRO A 82 -10.37 5.69 -19.95
N SER A 83 -10.95 6.70 -19.29
CA SER A 83 -10.48 8.09 -19.30
C SER A 83 -9.85 8.49 -17.96
N PHE A 84 -8.86 9.39 -18.00
CA PHE A 84 -8.13 9.86 -16.83
C PHE A 84 -7.93 11.38 -16.87
N VAL A 85 -8.00 12.01 -15.71
CA VAL A 85 -7.69 13.42 -15.48
C VAL A 85 -6.82 13.52 -14.24
N ASP A 86 -5.61 14.09 -14.38
CA ASP A 86 -4.59 14.21 -13.32
C ASP A 86 -4.28 12.87 -12.62
N GLY A 87 -4.17 11.79 -13.41
CA GLY A 87 -3.88 10.46 -12.91
C GLY A 87 -5.04 9.76 -12.18
N GLN A 88 -6.20 10.42 -12.05
CA GLN A 88 -7.41 9.84 -11.50
C GLN A 88 -8.37 9.43 -12.62
N ARG A 89 -9.01 8.27 -12.47
CA ARG A 89 -9.94 7.75 -13.47
C ARG A 89 -11.24 8.53 -13.43
N VAL A 90 -11.66 9.09 -14.55
CA VAL A 90 -13.01 9.65 -14.69
C VAL A 90 -14.01 8.52 -14.53
N THR A 91 -14.94 8.67 -13.59
CA THR A 91 -15.82 7.60 -13.13
C THR A 91 -17.25 8.09 -13.18
N ASP A 92 -17.98 7.84 -14.27
CA ASP A 92 -19.44 8.03 -14.32
C ASP A 92 -20.18 6.88 -13.61
N ALA A 93 -21.53 6.92 -13.60
CA ALA A 93 -22.32 5.92 -12.87
C ALA A 93 -22.11 4.48 -13.40
N PRO A 94 -22.11 4.23 -14.74
CA PRO A 94 -21.77 2.91 -15.28
C PRO A 94 -20.35 2.46 -14.92
N THR A 95 -19.37 3.37 -15.03
CA THR A 95 -17.97 3.08 -14.70
C THR A 95 -17.81 2.77 -13.21
N MET A 96 -18.54 3.46 -12.33
CA MET A 96 -18.50 3.20 -10.88
C MET A 96 -18.94 1.77 -10.55
N GLU A 97 -19.94 1.23 -11.24
CA GLU A 97 -20.36 -0.16 -11.05
C GLU A 97 -19.29 -1.16 -11.51
N ILE A 98 -18.62 -0.88 -12.63
CA ILE A 98 -17.47 -1.69 -13.10
C ILE A 98 -16.32 -1.64 -12.09
N VAL A 99 -15.99 -0.46 -11.58
CA VAL A 99 -14.96 -0.25 -10.55
C VAL A 99 -15.29 -1.07 -9.31
N ARG A 100 -16.52 -0.93 -8.78
CA ARG A 100 -16.98 -1.64 -7.58
C ARG A 100 -16.89 -3.15 -7.74
N ARG A 101 -17.42 -3.70 -8.84
CA ARG A 101 -17.37 -5.16 -9.11
C ARG A 101 -15.94 -5.65 -9.26
N THR A 102 -15.12 -4.95 -10.04
CA THR A 102 -13.72 -5.34 -10.27
C THR A 102 -12.94 -5.39 -8.96
N LEU A 103 -13.06 -4.36 -8.13
CA LEU A 103 -12.34 -4.29 -6.86
C LEU A 103 -12.86 -5.28 -5.82
N ASN A 104 -14.17 -5.26 -5.53
CA ASN A 104 -14.72 -6.06 -4.42
C ASN A 104 -14.87 -7.55 -4.77
N ASN A 105 -15.10 -7.90 -6.04
CA ASN A 105 -15.46 -9.28 -6.42
C ASN A 105 -14.36 -10.03 -7.17
N SER A 106 -13.32 -9.35 -7.66
CA SER A 106 -12.23 -9.99 -8.41
C SER A 106 -10.86 -9.73 -7.78
N VAL A 107 -10.43 -8.47 -7.71
CA VAL A 107 -9.07 -8.13 -7.23
C VAL A 107 -8.92 -8.43 -5.73
N ASN A 108 -9.83 -7.93 -4.88
CA ASN A 108 -9.73 -8.13 -3.43
C ASN A 108 -9.78 -9.62 -3.03
N PRO A 109 -10.73 -10.43 -3.54
CA PRO A 109 -10.76 -11.86 -3.24
C PRO A 109 -9.53 -12.63 -3.73
N ASP A 110 -8.93 -12.26 -4.88
CA ASP A 110 -7.71 -12.94 -5.36
C ASP A 110 -6.52 -12.68 -4.42
N ILE A 111 -6.33 -11.45 -3.95
CA ILE A 111 -5.30 -11.10 -2.98
C ILE A 111 -5.51 -11.87 -1.67
N VAL A 112 -6.75 -11.88 -1.15
CA VAL A 112 -7.11 -12.63 0.06
C VAL A 112 -6.81 -14.13 -0.13
N ARG A 113 -7.18 -14.70 -1.28
CA ARG A 113 -6.92 -16.11 -1.60
C ARG A 113 -5.42 -16.41 -1.56
N ARG A 114 -4.58 -15.59 -2.19
CA ARG A 114 -3.12 -15.78 -2.19
C ARG A 114 -2.51 -15.66 -0.79
N LEU A 115 -2.93 -14.67 0.00
CA LEU A 115 -2.52 -14.55 1.41
C LEU A 115 -2.85 -15.82 2.21
N CYS A 116 -4.07 -16.33 2.05
CA CYS A 116 -4.50 -17.57 2.70
C CYS A 116 -3.71 -18.80 2.23
N GLN A 117 -3.24 -18.85 0.97
CA GLN A 117 -2.38 -19.94 0.48
C GLN A 117 -1.03 -20.00 1.21
N PHE A 118 -0.53 -18.84 1.68
CA PHE A 118 0.67 -18.76 2.53
C PHE A 118 0.37 -18.86 4.04
N GLY A 119 -0.88 -19.21 4.41
CA GLY A 119 -1.27 -19.43 5.80
C GLY A 119 -1.63 -18.16 6.58
N ALA A 120 -1.74 -17.00 5.92
CA ALA A 120 -2.19 -15.78 6.58
C ALA A 120 -3.71 -15.80 6.83
N ASN A 121 -4.16 -15.28 7.98
CA ASN A 121 -5.58 -15.11 8.27
C ASN A 121 -6.12 -13.81 7.66
N ALA A 122 -6.25 -13.73 6.34
CA ALA A 122 -6.71 -12.53 5.63
C ALA A 122 -8.23 -12.55 5.36
N LYS A 123 -8.87 -11.37 5.44
CA LYS A 123 -10.29 -11.19 5.11
C LYS A 123 -10.54 -9.89 4.34
N PRO A 124 -11.52 -9.88 3.42
CA PRO A 124 -11.91 -8.67 2.71
C PRO A 124 -12.48 -7.63 3.68
N LEU A 125 -12.17 -6.36 3.46
CA LEU A 125 -12.80 -5.22 4.11
C LEU A 125 -13.13 -4.18 3.03
N HIS A 126 -14.41 -3.91 2.82
CA HIS A 126 -14.79 -2.94 1.79
C HIS A 126 -14.55 -1.52 2.30
N GLY A 127 -13.83 -0.70 1.52
CA GLY A 127 -13.47 0.66 1.93
C GLY A 127 -14.67 1.52 2.28
N ASN A 128 -15.81 1.34 1.60
CA ASN A 128 -17.00 2.15 1.80
C ASN A 128 -17.68 1.91 3.17
N TRP A 129 -17.20 0.93 3.95
CA TRP A 129 -17.59 0.75 5.35
C TRP A 129 -16.76 1.58 6.32
N ILE A 130 -15.58 2.06 5.91
CA ILE A 130 -14.61 2.74 6.78
C ILE A 130 -14.21 4.13 6.27
N PHE A 131 -14.34 4.42 4.97
CA PHE A 131 -13.98 5.69 4.37
C PHE A 131 -15.23 6.51 4.08
N LEU A 132 -15.29 7.70 4.67
CA LEU A 132 -16.19 8.75 4.20
C LEU A 132 -15.43 9.62 3.20
N ALA A 133 -16.10 9.91 2.08
CA ALA A 133 -15.51 10.65 0.97
C ALA A 133 -16.34 11.89 0.61
N ARG A 134 -15.67 12.90 0.08
CA ARG A 134 -16.28 14.05 -0.59
C ARG A 134 -15.96 14.00 -2.07
N LYS A 135 -16.92 14.36 -2.92
CA LYS A 135 -16.73 14.45 -4.37
C LYS A 135 -15.63 15.47 -4.70
N ILE A 136 -14.77 15.15 -5.66
CA ILE A 136 -13.85 16.12 -6.24
C ILE A 136 -14.53 16.80 -7.43
N GLU A 137 -14.89 18.08 -7.27
CA GLU A 137 -15.66 18.84 -8.27
C GLU A 137 -14.81 19.55 -9.32
N ASN A 138 -13.51 19.78 -9.07
CA ASN A 138 -12.67 20.60 -9.93
C ASN A 138 -11.33 19.93 -10.28
N PRO A 139 -11.13 19.53 -11.56
CA PRO A 139 -12.18 19.29 -12.55
C PRO A 139 -13.15 18.18 -12.10
N ASP A 140 -14.41 18.21 -12.54
CA ASP A 140 -15.38 17.17 -12.22
C ASP A 140 -14.97 15.87 -12.92
N ARG A 141 -14.77 14.82 -12.12
CA ARG A 141 -14.39 13.48 -12.59
C ARG A 141 -15.50 12.45 -12.34
N GLY A 142 -16.71 12.89 -12.00
CA GLY A 142 -17.86 12.05 -11.66
C GLY A 142 -17.79 11.54 -10.21
N TYR A 143 -18.02 10.25 -10.00
CA TYR A 143 -17.94 9.54 -8.72
C TYR A 143 -16.49 9.30 -8.28
N VAL A 144 -15.67 10.35 -8.28
CA VAL A 144 -14.30 10.36 -7.75
C VAL A 144 -14.28 11.20 -6.49
N GLY A 145 -13.74 10.64 -5.40
CA GLY A 145 -13.77 11.28 -4.10
C GLY A 145 -12.43 11.33 -3.40
N GLU A 146 -12.32 12.28 -2.48
CA GLU A 146 -11.23 12.39 -1.49
C GLU A 146 -11.72 11.89 -0.12
N VAL A 147 -10.84 11.23 0.64
CA VAL A 147 -11.20 10.76 1.99
C VAL A 147 -11.22 11.95 2.95
N VAL A 148 -12.34 12.14 3.63
CA VAL A 148 -12.52 13.19 4.64
C VAL A 148 -12.56 12.65 6.07
N GLU A 149 -12.96 11.38 6.23
CA GLU A 149 -12.98 10.71 7.53
C GLU A 149 -12.71 9.21 7.38
N VAL A 150 -12.10 8.62 8.42
CA VAL A 150 -11.81 7.19 8.47
C VAL A 150 -12.29 6.60 9.80
N SER A 151 -13.24 5.66 9.73
CA SER A 151 -13.63 4.83 10.88
C SER A 151 -12.66 3.66 11.04
N THR A 152 -11.89 3.68 12.13
CA THR A 152 -10.87 2.65 12.41
C THR A 152 -11.42 1.42 13.13
N ARG A 153 -12.66 1.48 13.63
CA ARG A 153 -13.23 0.47 14.53
C ARG A 153 -13.12 -0.95 13.96
N SER A 154 -13.68 -1.19 12.78
CA SER A 154 -13.68 -2.52 12.16
C SER A 154 -12.26 -3.01 11.86
N VAL A 155 -11.36 -2.10 11.50
CA VAL A 155 -9.95 -2.44 11.27
C VAL A 155 -9.29 -2.91 12.56
N CYS A 156 -9.46 -2.18 13.67
CA CYS A 156 -8.91 -2.56 14.96
C CYS A 156 -9.48 -3.90 15.47
N GLU A 157 -10.79 -4.11 15.36
CA GLU A 157 -11.44 -5.37 15.74
C GLU A 157 -10.88 -6.57 14.95
N MET A 158 -10.66 -6.42 13.64
CA MET A 158 -10.01 -7.45 12.82
C MET A 158 -8.56 -7.71 13.26
N LEU A 159 -7.77 -6.65 13.48
CA LEU A 159 -6.37 -6.78 13.90
C LEU A 159 -6.23 -7.44 15.28
N ASP A 160 -7.15 -7.16 16.21
CA ASP A 160 -7.17 -7.78 17.54
C ASP A 160 -7.54 -9.26 17.49
N ALA A 161 -8.37 -9.67 16.51
CA ALA A 161 -8.65 -11.06 16.20
C ALA A 161 -7.53 -11.76 15.38
N GLY A 162 -6.41 -11.08 15.13
CA GLY A 162 -5.29 -11.61 14.33
C GLY A 162 -5.62 -11.72 12.84
N ILE A 163 -6.65 -11.03 12.37
CA ILE A 163 -7.08 -11.01 10.96
C ILE A 163 -6.36 -9.86 10.24
N ILE A 164 -5.87 -10.13 9.02
CA ILE A 164 -5.35 -9.12 8.10
C ILE A 164 -6.52 -8.54 7.28
N PRO A 165 -6.97 -7.29 7.54
CA PRO A 165 -7.93 -6.62 6.68
C PRO A 165 -7.30 -6.27 5.34
N VAL A 166 -7.92 -6.74 4.26
CA VAL A 166 -7.57 -6.39 2.88
C VAL A 166 -8.60 -5.39 2.36
N VAL A 167 -8.20 -4.12 2.29
CA VAL A 167 -9.09 -2.97 2.12
C VAL A 167 -9.17 -2.50 0.67
N THR A 168 -10.40 -2.31 0.17
CA THR A 168 -10.65 -1.69 -1.14
C THR A 168 -10.66 -0.16 -1.06
N PRO A 169 -10.18 0.56 -2.10
CA PRO A 169 -10.10 2.03 -2.09
C PRO A 169 -11.41 2.67 -2.58
N LEU A 170 -12.50 2.41 -1.87
CA LEU A 170 -13.84 2.93 -2.15
C LEU A 170 -14.34 3.72 -0.94
N GLY A 171 -15.09 4.80 -1.12
CA GLY A 171 -15.63 5.61 -0.03
C GLY A 171 -17.13 5.89 -0.16
N THR A 172 -17.79 6.19 0.96
CA THR A 172 -19.19 6.61 0.99
C THR A 172 -19.29 8.12 1.07
N GLY A 173 -20.07 8.73 0.18
CA GLY A 173 -20.29 10.17 0.11
C GLY A 173 -20.90 10.75 1.39
N VAL A 174 -20.27 11.78 1.96
CA VAL A 174 -20.81 12.47 3.16
C VAL A 174 -22.08 13.27 2.89
N GLU A 175 -22.29 13.70 1.65
CA GLU A 175 -23.40 14.58 1.25
C GLU A 175 -24.57 13.81 0.62
N ASP A 176 -24.30 12.71 -0.09
CA ASP A 176 -25.27 12.01 -0.94
C ASP A 176 -25.33 10.49 -0.73
N ALA A 177 -24.49 9.94 0.16
CA ALA A 177 -24.31 8.52 0.40
C ALA A 177 -23.96 7.68 -0.85
N HIS A 178 -23.53 8.31 -1.95
CA HIS A 178 -23.07 7.60 -3.13
C HIS A 178 -21.72 6.92 -2.89
N LEU A 179 -21.43 5.92 -3.71
CA LEU A 179 -20.12 5.27 -3.71
C LEU A 179 -19.14 6.09 -4.55
N TYR A 180 -17.97 6.39 -3.99
CA TYR A 180 -16.90 7.12 -4.66
C TYR A 180 -15.67 6.24 -4.87
N ASN A 181 -15.09 6.34 -6.05
CA ASN A 181 -13.78 5.80 -6.40
C ASN A 181 -12.69 6.71 -5.79
N VAL A 182 -11.87 6.15 -4.90
CA VAL A 182 -10.82 6.88 -4.19
C VAL A 182 -9.46 6.41 -4.68
N ASN A 183 -8.50 7.34 -4.82
CA ASN A 183 -7.13 6.94 -5.12
C ASN A 183 -6.56 6.04 -3.99
N ALA A 184 -6.01 4.88 -4.36
CA ALA A 184 -5.54 3.89 -3.39
C ALA A 184 -4.36 4.37 -2.52
N ASP A 185 -3.48 5.23 -3.04
CA ASP A 185 -2.39 5.83 -2.23
C ASP A 185 -2.98 6.80 -1.19
N LEU A 186 -3.98 7.60 -1.58
CA LEU A 186 -4.66 8.53 -0.67
C LEU A 186 -5.50 7.81 0.38
N ALA A 187 -6.24 6.77 0.00
CA ALA A 187 -6.99 5.93 0.92
C ALA A 187 -6.07 5.25 1.95
N ALA A 188 -4.93 4.70 1.47
CA ALA A 188 -3.94 4.07 2.33
C ALA A 188 -3.29 5.08 3.28
N ALA A 189 -2.92 6.26 2.81
CA ALA A 189 -2.36 7.32 3.64
C ALA A 189 -3.36 7.80 4.70
N ALA A 190 -4.63 8.01 4.32
CA ALA A 190 -5.69 8.40 5.26
C ALA A 190 -5.89 7.33 6.36
N LEU A 191 -5.92 6.05 5.99
CA LEU A 191 -6.03 4.95 6.96
C LEU A 191 -4.78 4.83 7.84
N ALA A 192 -3.58 5.01 7.28
CA ALA A 192 -2.32 4.96 8.01
C ALA A 192 -2.26 6.06 9.09
N LYS A 193 -2.70 7.27 8.74
CA LYS A 193 -2.84 8.41 9.66
C LYS A 193 -3.85 8.13 10.77
N ALA A 194 -5.06 7.69 10.39
CA ALA A 194 -6.12 7.40 11.36
C ALA A 194 -5.74 6.32 12.37
N LEU A 195 -4.97 5.31 11.95
CA LEU A 195 -4.45 4.24 12.81
C LEU A 195 -3.13 4.60 13.52
N LYS A 196 -2.48 5.71 13.16
CA LYS A 196 -1.13 6.10 13.64
C LYS A 196 -0.14 4.95 13.56
N VAL A 197 -0.05 4.34 12.37
CA VAL A 197 0.71 3.11 12.17
C VAL A 197 2.21 3.28 12.45
N ARG A 198 2.86 2.20 12.86
CA ARG A 198 4.31 2.17 13.12
C ARG A 198 5.10 2.33 11.84
N LYS A 199 4.65 1.71 10.75
CA LYS A 199 5.23 1.82 9.41
C LYS A 199 4.09 1.87 8.40
N PHE A 200 4.19 2.80 7.44
CA PHE A 200 3.36 2.82 6.25
C PHE A 200 4.23 2.49 5.04
N VAL A 201 3.93 1.41 4.33
CA VAL A 201 4.76 0.89 3.23
C VAL A 201 4.01 1.01 1.91
N LEU A 202 4.56 1.74 0.96
CA LEU A 202 4.06 1.89 -0.40
C LEU A 202 4.84 0.95 -1.32
N VAL A 203 4.23 -0.17 -1.69
CA VAL A 203 4.81 -1.15 -2.60
C VAL A 203 4.48 -0.76 -4.04
N SER A 204 5.50 -0.57 -4.87
CA SER A 204 5.37 -0.14 -6.26
C SER A 204 6.36 -0.87 -7.18
N ASP A 205 6.44 -0.46 -8.44
CA ASP A 205 7.35 -0.97 -9.47
C ASP A 205 8.63 -0.12 -9.64
N VAL A 206 8.91 0.75 -8.68
CA VAL A 206 10.15 1.53 -8.60
C VAL A 206 10.90 1.23 -7.30
N PRO A 207 12.25 1.25 -7.30
CA PRO A 207 13.11 1.06 -6.11
C PRO A 207 12.78 1.98 -4.93
N GLY A 208 12.41 3.23 -5.22
CA GLY A 208 12.21 4.28 -4.24
C GLY A 208 12.40 5.65 -4.89
N LEU A 209 12.84 6.63 -4.12
CA LEU A 209 13.28 7.93 -4.63
C LEU A 209 14.74 7.85 -5.07
N MET A 210 15.02 8.16 -6.33
CA MET A 210 16.37 8.17 -6.91
C MET A 210 16.76 9.59 -7.29
N LYS A 211 18.02 9.98 -7.13
CA LYS A 211 18.50 11.30 -7.59
C LYS A 211 18.40 11.40 -9.12
N ASP A 212 18.74 10.32 -9.80
CA ASP A 212 18.54 10.13 -11.23
C ASP A 212 17.57 8.95 -11.44
N PRO A 213 16.35 9.18 -11.97
CA PRO A 213 15.38 8.13 -12.23
C PRO A 213 15.86 7.02 -13.17
N SER A 214 16.91 7.27 -13.96
CA SER A 214 17.50 6.30 -14.88
C SER A 214 18.61 5.44 -14.27
N ASP A 215 19.11 5.81 -13.08
CA ASP A 215 20.18 5.09 -12.39
C ASP A 215 19.76 4.65 -10.98
N ALA A 216 19.50 3.35 -10.84
CA ALA A 216 19.13 2.72 -9.57
C ALA A 216 20.20 2.84 -8.48
N ALA A 217 21.48 3.05 -8.84
CA ALA A 217 22.55 3.28 -7.87
C ALA A 217 22.40 4.62 -7.13
N THR A 218 21.55 5.52 -7.65
CA THR A 218 21.28 6.83 -7.03
C THR A 218 20.10 6.82 -6.06
N LEU A 219 19.65 5.62 -5.64
CA LEU A 219 18.61 5.45 -4.62
C LEU A 219 18.96 6.22 -3.35
N ILE A 220 18.02 7.04 -2.89
CA ILE A 220 18.05 7.71 -1.60
C ILE A 220 17.46 6.74 -0.58
N SER A 221 18.31 6.10 0.23
CA SER A 221 17.85 5.11 1.22
C SER A 221 17.10 5.74 2.39
N THR A 222 17.45 6.98 2.76
CA THR A 222 16.79 7.73 3.84
C THR A 222 16.53 9.16 3.39
N LEU A 223 15.31 9.62 3.57
CA LEU A 223 14.85 10.97 3.27
C LEU A 223 14.22 11.59 4.53
N ASN A 224 14.86 12.62 5.07
CA ASN A 224 14.28 13.38 6.18
C ASN A 224 13.32 14.45 5.64
N LEU A 225 12.29 14.82 6.42
CA LEU A 225 11.31 15.81 5.96
C LEU A 225 11.95 17.15 5.61
N GLY A 226 13.02 17.53 6.31
CA GLY A 226 13.76 18.77 6.06
C GLY A 226 14.45 18.84 4.69
N GLU A 227 14.71 17.70 4.05
CA GLU A 227 15.42 17.62 2.76
C GLU A 227 14.47 17.75 1.56
N ILE A 228 13.16 17.56 1.77
CA ILE A 228 12.15 17.48 0.70
C ILE A 228 12.11 18.77 -0.14
N GLU A 229 12.09 19.95 0.49
CA GLU A 229 12.03 21.22 -0.24
C GLU A 229 13.33 21.54 -0.99
N GLY A 230 14.48 20.99 -0.56
CA GLY A 230 15.71 21.01 -1.34
C GLY A 230 15.59 20.17 -2.60
N LEU A 231 15.24 18.89 -2.43
CA LEU A 231 15.12 17.93 -3.53
C LEU A 231 14.03 18.28 -4.55
N LYS A 232 12.98 18.99 -4.15
CA LYS A 232 12.00 19.58 -5.08
C LYS A 232 12.62 20.68 -5.93
N ARG A 233 13.37 21.61 -5.32
CA ARG A 233 14.06 22.69 -6.05
C ARG A 233 15.12 22.17 -7.00
N ASP A 234 15.80 21.09 -6.61
CA ASP A 234 16.82 20.43 -7.42
C ASP A 234 16.23 19.55 -8.55
N GLY A 235 14.90 19.44 -8.63
CA GLY A 235 14.20 18.65 -9.66
C GLY A 235 14.20 17.13 -9.43
N VAL A 236 14.83 16.65 -8.35
CA VAL A 236 14.88 15.24 -7.98
C VAL A 236 13.47 14.70 -7.67
N ILE A 237 12.68 15.45 -6.89
CA ILE A 237 11.27 15.12 -6.65
C ILE A 237 10.43 15.85 -7.70
N SER A 238 10.03 15.12 -8.74
CA SER A 238 9.27 15.68 -9.87
C SER A 238 8.14 14.75 -10.35
N GLY A 239 7.27 15.27 -11.22
CA GLY A 239 6.18 14.50 -11.83
C GLY A 239 5.26 13.82 -10.79
N GLY A 240 4.95 12.54 -11.01
CA GLY A 240 4.12 11.75 -10.11
C GLY A 240 4.73 11.48 -8.73
N MET A 241 6.03 11.77 -8.54
CA MET A 241 6.68 11.63 -7.24
C MET A 241 6.37 12.79 -6.29
N LEU A 242 6.04 13.98 -6.82
CA LEU A 242 5.61 15.13 -6.01
C LEU A 242 4.40 14.82 -5.12
N PRO A 243 3.24 14.37 -5.66
CA PRO A 243 2.09 14.06 -4.83
C PRO A 243 2.34 12.85 -3.91
N LYS A 244 3.17 11.89 -4.33
CA LYS A 244 3.52 10.73 -3.51
C LYS A 244 4.34 11.13 -2.27
N ILE A 245 5.44 11.86 -2.45
CA ILE A 245 6.28 12.33 -1.34
C ILE A 245 5.52 13.33 -0.45
N ALA A 246 4.68 14.19 -1.03
CA ALA A 246 3.83 15.08 -0.25
C ALA A 246 2.88 14.29 0.69
N SER A 247 2.23 13.24 0.17
CA SER A 247 1.37 12.36 0.96
C SER A 247 2.14 11.60 2.05
N CYS A 248 3.35 11.13 1.76
CA CYS A 248 4.23 10.50 2.76
C CYS A 248 4.63 11.48 3.87
N ALA A 249 5.01 12.70 3.51
CA ALA A 249 5.41 13.73 4.45
C ALA A 249 4.25 14.15 5.37
N ASP A 250 3.06 14.30 4.80
CA ASP A 250 1.83 14.55 5.54
C ASP A 250 1.52 13.42 6.53
N ALA A 251 1.64 12.16 6.11
CA ALA A 251 1.45 11.01 6.99
C ALA A 251 2.38 11.04 8.21
N ILE A 252 3.65 11.42 8.03
CA ILE A 252 4.63 11.50 9.12
C ILE A 252 4.24 12.61 10.12
N ARG A 253 3.87 13.80 9.61
CA ARG A 253 3.43 14.92 10.45
C ARG A 253 2.18 14.59 11.27
N GLU A 254 1.32 13.74 10.74
CA GLU A 254 0.09 13.27 11.38
C GLU A 254 0.29 12.04 12.30
N GLY A 255 1.55 11.66 12.57
CA GLY A 255 1.90 10.68 13.59
C GLY A 255 2.21 9.27 13.09
N VAL A 256 2.28 9.05 11.76
CA VAL A 256 2.90 7.83 11.22
C VAL A 256 4.40 7.88 11.47
N ARG A 257 4.97 6.87 12.14
CA ARG A 257 6.37 7.01 12.57
C ARG A 257 7.39 6.96 11.44
N LYS A 258 7.13 6.14 10.42
CA LYS A 258 8.00 5.94 9.26
C LYS A 258 7.18 5.59 8.03
N VAL A 259 7.57 6.12 6.88
CA VAL A 259 7.01 5.73 5.58
C VAL A 259 8.09 5.08 4.74
N HIS A 260 7.75 4.05 3.98
CA HIS A 260 8.69 3.30 3.16
C HIS A 260 8.18 3.23 1.72
N LEU A 261 9.05 3.52 0.75
CA LEU A 261 8.81 3.27 -0.66
C LEU A 261 9.62 2.03 -1.05
N VAL A 262 8.95 0.99 -1.55
CA VAL A 262 9.58 -0.33 -1.78
C VAL A 262 9.23 -0.87 -3.17
N ASP A 263 10.20 -1.51 -3.82
CA ASP A 263 10.00 -2.24 -5.07
C ASP A 263 9.41 -3.63 -4.81
N GLY A 264 8.16 -3.84 -5.22
CA GLY A 264 7.48 -5.13 -5.10
C GLY A 264 7.93 -6.19 -6.11
N ARG A 265 8.82 -5.85 -7.05
CA ARG A 265 9.40 -6.83 -8.00
C ARG A 265 10.58 -7.59 -7.39
N MET A 266 11.21 -7.03 -6.37
CA MET A 266 12.28 -7.69 -5.63
C MET A 266 11.66 -8.72 -4.68
N ALA A 267 12.10 -9.97 -4.79
CA ALA A 267 11.66 -11.03 -3.90
C ALA A 267 12.01 -10.66 -2.45
N HIS A 268 11.05 -10.85 -1.55
CA HIS A 268 11.18 -10.58 -0.12
C HIS A 268 11.43 -9.11 0.25
N SER A 269 11.04 -8.16 -0.61
CA SER A 269 11.34 -6.75 -0.40
C SER A 269 10.74 -6.15 0.86
N LEU A 270 9.59 -6.64 1.33
CA LEU A 270 9.01 -6.18 2.60
C LEU A 270 9.87 -6.60 3.79
N LEU A 271 10.34 -7.85 3.81
CA LEU A 271 11.19 -8.36 4.89
C LEU A 271 12.54 -7.66 4.88
N LEU A 272 13.13 -7.48 3.69
CA LEU A 272 14.40 -6.77 3.53
C LEU A 272 14.29 -5.31 4.00
N GLU A 273 13.19 -4.62 3.70
CA GLU A 273 12.99 -3.24 4.13
C GLU A 273 12.70 -3.11 5.64
N ILE A 274 11.90 -4.01 6.21
CA ILE A 274 11.45 -3.89 7.61
C ILE A 274 12.49 -4.41 8.61
N PHE A 275 13.21 -5.49 8.26
CA PHE A 275 14.09 -6.23 9.17
C PHE A 275 15.59 -5.98 8.95
N THR A 276 15.97 -5.04 8.08
CA THR A 276 17.37 -4.63 7.93
C THR A 276 17.55 -3.15 8.24
N ARG A 277 18.78 -2.78 8.64
CA ARG A 277 19.11 -1.36 8.91
C ARG A 277 19.27 -0.54 7.64
N GLN A 278 19.77 -1.15 6.58
CA GLN A 278 20.03 -0.47 5.32
C GLN A 278 18.74 -0.28 4.51
N GLY A 279 17.79 -1.21 4.63
CA GLY A 279 16.63 -1.27 3.75
C GLY A 279 17.02 -1.59 2.32
N VAL A 280 16.02 -1.68 1.45
CA VAL A 280 16.17 -1.86 0.00
C VAL A 280 15.43 -0.81 -0.81
N GLY A 281 14.70 0.09 -0.14
CA GLY A 281 13.99 1.21 -0.74
C GLY A 281 14.34 2.55 -0.10
N THR A 282 13.36 3.45 -0.10
CA THR A 282 13.48 4.77 0.56
C THR A 282 12.66 4.79 1.84
N GLU A 283 13.34 4.93 2.97
CA GLU A 283 12.73 5.26 4.25
C GLU A 283 12.56 6.78 4.37
N ILE A 284 11.36 7.23 4.71
CA ILE A 284 11.06 8.63 5.01
C ILE A 284 10.80 8.76 6.50
N THR A 285 11.50 9.70 7.14
CA THR A 285 11.44 9.99 8.57
C THR A 285 11.27 11.48 8.81
N GLU A 286 10.91 11.83 10.04
CA GLU A 286 10.86 13.22 10.53
C GLU A 286 12.18 13.97 10.24
#